data_AF-A0A8S3BCA8-F1
#
_entry.id   AF-A0A8S3BCA8-F1
#
_cell.length_a   1.000
_cell.length_b   1.000
_cell.length_c   1.000
_cell.angle_alpha   90.00
_cell.angle_beta   90.00
_cell.angle_gamma   90.00
#
_symmetry.space_group_name_H-M   'P 1'
#
loop_
_entity.id
_entity.type
_entity.pdbx_description
1 polymer ?
#
loop_
_entity_poly.entity_id
_entity_poly.type
_entity_poly.pdbx_seq_one_letter_code
_entity_poly.pdbx_strand_id
1 'polypeptide(L)' 'MLGAYEKAQYPLFLISDSGLMMYEDTLFEMALCMTEEVGLVHQMPFTANRQGFAGTVEK' A
#
# COMPACT_ATOMS: atom_id res chain seq x y z
N MET A 1 -18.04 1.07 -4.61
CA MET A 1 -16.60 1.46 -4.65
C MET A 1 -16.32 2.80 -3.97
N LEU A 2 -17.27 3.74 -3.88
CA LEU A 2 -17.08 5.05 -3.21
C LEU A 2 -17.25 5.07 -1.68
N GLY A 3 -17.98 4.12 -1.09
CA GLY A 3 -18.36 4.22 0.34
C GLY A 3 -17.19 4.23 1.34
N ALA A 4 -16.04 3.67 0.98
CA ALA A 4 -14.84 3.77 1.81
C ALA A 4 -14.22 5.19 1.75
N TYR A 5 -14.22 5.80 0.57
CA TYR A 5 -13.74 7.17 0.37
C TYR A 5 -14.65 8.20 1.05
N GLU A 6 -15.97 7.99 1.00
CA GLU A 6 -16.96 8.89 1.65
C GLU A 6 -16.89 8.87 3.18
N LYS A 7 -16.41 7.77 3.78
CA LYS A 7 -16.30 7.59 5.23
C LYS A 7 -14.91 7.91 5.78
N ALA A 8 -14.00 8.35 4.93
CA ALA A 8 -12.65 8.66 5.34
C ALA A 8 -12.62 9.84 6.29
N GLN A 9 -11.83 9.72 7.36
CA GLN A 9 -11.71 10.75 8.40
C GLN A 9 -10.37 11.48 8.32
N TYR A 10 -9.47 11.03 7.45
CA TYR A 10 -8.11 11.54 7.32
C TYR A 10 -7.83 11.96 5.88
N PRO A 11 -6.93 12.96 5.67
CA PRO A 11 -6.66 13.51 4.35
C PRO A 11 -5.87 12.57 3.44
N LEU A 12 -5.14 11.60 4.02
CA LEU A 12 -4.33 10.64 3.27
C LEU A 12 -5.00 9.27 3.24
N PHE A 13 -4.96 8.65 2.06
CA PHE A 13 -5.42 7.29 1.83
C PHE A 13 -4.26 6.38 1.48
N LEU A 14 -4.20 5.21 2.09
CA LEU A 14 -3.32 4.13 1.69
C LEU A 14 -4.12 3.10 0.90
N ILE A 15 -3.68 2.81 -0.32
CA ILE A 15 -4.14 1.65 -1.09
C ILE A 15 -3.10 0.56 -0.90
N SER A 16 -3.50 -0.54 -0.29
CA SER A 16 -2.63 -1.70 -0.06
C SER A 16 -3.38 -2.98 -0.38
N ASP A 17 -2.67 -3.92 -0.96
CA ASP A 17 -3.15 -5.27 -1.26
C ASP A 17 -2.54 -6.25 -0.25
N SER A 18 -3.28 -7.28 0.16
CA SER A 18 -2.79 -8.26 1.15
C SER A 18 -1.65 -9.14 0.63
N GLY A 19 -1.43 -9.17 -0.68
CA GLY A 19 -0.29 -9.78 -1.37
C GLY A 19 0.99 -8.95 -1.34
N LEU A 20 0.86 -7.62 -1.16
CA LEU A 20 1.98 -6.70 -1.23
C LEU A 20 2.63 -6.52 0.14
N MET A 21 3.95 -6.52 0.13
CA MET A 21 4.77 -6.29 1.30
C MET A 21 5.32 -4.86 1.30
N MET A 22 5.46 -4.29 2.49
CA MET A 22 6.10 -3.00 2.74
C MET A 22 7.17 -3.19 3.81
N TYR A 23 8.27 -2.44 3.74
CA TYR A 23 9.20 -2.39 4.86
C TYR A 23 8.61 -1.54 5.98
N GLU A 24 9.10 -1.75 7.21
CA GLU A 24 8.60 -1.12 8.43
C GLU A 24 8.47 0.41 8.28
N ASP A 25 9.48 1.04 7.70
CA ASP A 25 9.54 2.50 7.54
C ASP A 25 8.89 3.02 6.24
N THR A 26 8.56 2.13 5.29
CA THR A 26 8.09 2.54 3.95
C THR A 26 6.85 3.42 4.01
N LEU A 27 5.88 3.09 4.86
CA LEU A 27 4.66 3.89 4.98
C LEU A 27 4.96 5.30 5.51
N PHE A 28 5.87 5.41 6.48
CA PHE A 28 6.28 6.68 7.05
C PHE A 28 7.01 7.54 6.02
N GLU A 29 7.95 6.95 5.29
CA GLU A 29 8.65 7.63 4.18
C GLU A 29 7.68 8.11 3.10
N MET A 30 6.72 7.26 2.70
CA MET A 30 5.69 7.64 1.72
C MET A 30 4.84 8.81 2.20
N ALA A 31 4.46 8.84 3.48
CA ALA A 31 3.70 9.93 4.07
C ALA A 31 4.52 11.23 4.12
N LEU A 32 5.83 11.17 4.40
CA LEU A 32 6.72 12.33 4.37
C LEU A 32 6.89 12.91 2.95
N CYS A 33 6.79 12.09 1.91
CA CYS A 33 6.82 12.56 0.52
C CYS A 33 5.51 13.23 0.05
N MET A 34 4.40 13.08 0.79
CA MET A 34 3.15 13.77 0.49
C MET A 34 3.24 15.23 0.95
N THR A 35 3.48 16.12 -0.01
CA THR A 35 3.41 17.58 0.19
C THR A 35 2.14 18.15 -0.47
N GLU A 36 1.86 19.45 -0.28
CA GLU A 36 0.70 20.10 -0.88
C GLU A 36 0.68 20.06 -2.42
N GLU A 37 1.84 19.83 -3.05
CA GLU A 37 2.00 19.75 -4.50
C GLU A 37 1.99 18.30 -5.03
N VAL A 38 1.88 17.30 -4.15
CA VAL A 38 1.95 15.88 -4.52
C VAL A 38 0.58 15.21 -4.35
N GLY A 39 0.02 14.74 -5.46
CA GLY A 39 -1.28 14.04 -5.46
C GLY A 39 -1.20 12.53 -5.21
N LEU A 40 -0.03 11.92 -5.39
CA LEU A 40 0.18 10.48 -5.21
C LEU A 40 1.66 10.17 -4.96
N VAL A 41 1.92 9.35 -3.95
CA VAL A 41 3.20 8.68 -3.73
C VAL A 41 3.00 7.19 -3.93
N HIS A 42 3.87 6.56 -4.73
CA HIS A 42 3.87 5.11 -4.91
C HIS A 42 5.22 4.53 -4.50
N GLN A 43 5.20 3.38 -3.85
CA GLN A 43 6.39 2.55 -3.64
C GLN A 43 6.50 1.53 -4.77
N MET A 44 7.71 1.02 -5.02
CA MET A 44 7.91 -0.17 -5.85
C MET A 44 7.40 -1.41 -5.09
N PRO A 45 6.25 -1.97 -5.47
CA PRO A 45 5.69 -3.11 -4.75
C PRO A 45 6.64 -4.30 -4.86
N PHE A 46 6.75 -5.06 -3.77
CA PHE A 46 7.43 -6.34 -3.80
C PHE A 46 6.60 -7.41 -3.10
N THR A 47 6.82 -8.64 -3.56
CA THR A 47 6.25 -9.84 -2.97
C THR A 47 7.40 -10.71 -2.50
N ALA A 48 7.22 -11.38 -1.35
CA ALA A 48 8.12 -12.46 -0.95
C ALA A 48 7.60 -13.79 -1.51
N ASN A 49 8.50 -14.72 -1.86
CA ASN A 49 8.12 -16.09 -2.16
C ASN A 49 7.37 -16.67 -0.95
N ARG A 50 6.05 -16.83 -1.07
CA ARG A 50 5.24 -17.44 -0.03
C ARG A 50 5.55 -18.93 0.00
N GLN A 51 5.96 -19.44 1.16
CA GLN A 51 6.13 -20.88 1.37
C GLN A 51 4.74 -21.54 1.54
N GLY A 52 4.59 -22.76 1.05
CA GLY A 52 3.34 -23.54 1.15
C GLY A 52 2.45 -23.51 -0.09
N PHE A 53 1.23 -24.03 0.04
CA PHE A 53 0.33 -24.28 -1.08
C PHE A 53 0.02 -23.00 -1.88
N ALA A 54 -0.30 -21.89 -1.20
CA ALA A 54 -0.64 -20.62 -1.84
C ALA A 54 0.48 -20.10 -2.78
N GLY A 55 1.76 -20.16 -2.36
CA GLY A 55 2.88 -19.77 -3.22
C GLY A 55 3.20 -20.73 -4.36
N THR A 56 2.57 -21.91 -4.38
CA THR A 56 2.67 -22.88 -5.48
C THR A 56 1.59 -22.66 -6.54
N VAL A 57 0.39 -22.20 -6.15
CA VAL A 57 -0.75 -21.98 -7.07
C VAL A 57 -0.88 -20.54 -7.57
N GLU A 58 -0.41 -19.54 -6.82
CA GLU A 58 -0.53 -18.12 -7.16
C GLU A 58 0.70 -17.57 -7.92
N LYS A 59 1.36 -18.40 -8.74
CA LYS A 59 2.53 -17.97 -9.55
C LYS A 59 2.15 -17.12 -10.75
#